data_AF-A0A402B5L0-F1
#
_entry.id   AF-A0A402B5L0-F1
#
_cell.length_a   1.000
_cell.length_b   1.000
_cell.length_c   1.000
_cell.angle_alpha   90.00
_cell.angle_beta   90.00
_cell.angle_gamma   90.00
#
_symmetry.space_group_name_H-M   'P 1'
#
loop_
_entity.id
_entity.type
_entity.pdbx_description
1 polymer ?
#
loop_
_entity_poly.entity_id
_entity_poly.type
_entity_poly.pdbx_seq_one_letter_code
_entity_poly.pdbx_strand_id
1 'polypeptide(L)'
;MIELSVPVLAGIIFAAICAILLLAVGVINIRSGRKALDRLRSEGRTVVWHKQVLILFGLNNIVFAAMLILITLLVILASPGVRYIIIALIALLLLISVFLVIRCVTSALQTSRDLTSTLRKSQE
;
A
#
# COMPACT_ATOMS: atom_id res chain seq x y z
N MET A 1 32.31 11.37 10.96
CA MET A 1 31.61 10.14 11.38
C MET A 1 30.22 10.55 11.83
N ILE A 2 29.16 9.89 11.37
CA ILE A 2 27.80 10.14 11.88
C ILE A 2 27.72 9.40 13.22
N GLU A 3 27.76 10.11 14.34
CA GLU A 3 27.45 9.53 15.65
C GLU A 3 25.94 9.33 15.73
N LEU A 4 25.49 8.12 15.40
CA LEU A 4 24.10 7.73 15.57
C LEU A 4 23.87 7.39 17.04
N SER A 5 22.93 8.08 17.68
CA SER A 5 22.49 7.69 19.03
C SER A 5 21.79 6.32 18.99
N VAL A 6 21.92 5.55 20.07
CA VAL A 6 21.29 4.21 20.20
C VAL A 6 19.78 4.23 19.84
N PRO A 7 18.98 5.23 20.27
CA PRO A 7 17.57 5.30 19.87
C PRO A 7 17.36 5.47 18.37
N VAL A 8 18.20 6.25 17.69
CA VAL A 8 18.09 6.45 16.24
C VAL A 8 18.43 5.16 15.50
N LEU A 9 19.49 4.45 15.93
CA LEU A 9 19.85 3.15 15.35
C LEU A 9 18.73 2.11 15.51
N ALA A 10 18.13 2.03 16.71
CA ALA A 10 17.00 1.15 16.96
C ALA A 10 15.79 1.49 16.06
N GLY A 11 15.50 2.79 15.88
CA GLY A 11 14.45 3.26 14.98
C GLY A 11 14.69 2.88 13.52
N ILE A 12 15.94 2.98 13.03
CA ILE A 12 16.32 2.58 11.67
C ILE A 12 16.11 1.07 11.45
N ILE A 13 16.55 0.25 12.41
CA ILE A 13 16.39 -1.22 12.34
C ILE A 13 14.90 -1.58 12.33
N PHE A 14 14.11 -0.98 13.22
CA PHE A 14 12.67 -1.19 13.26
C PHE A 14 11.99 -0.79 11.94
N ALA A 15 12.32 0.38 11.40
CA ALA A 15 11.79 0.86 10.12
C ALA A 15 12.14 -0.10 8.97
N ALA A 16 13.35 -0.64 8.95
CA ALA A 16 13.77 -1.63 7.95
C ALA A 16 12.94 -2.92 8.04
N ILE A 17 12.70 -3.44 9.25
CA ILE A 17 11.86 -4.62 9.46
C ILE A 17 10.43 -4.33 8.99
N CYS A 18 9.84 -3.20 9.38
CA CYS A 18 8.50 -2.81 8.95
C CYS A 18 8.41 -2.66 7.43
N ALA A 19 9.41 -2.07 6.78
CA ALA A 19 9.44 -1.93 5.32
C ALA A 19 9.46 -3.30 4.63
N ILE A 20 10.25 -4.25 5.11
CA ILE A 20 10.29 -5.63 4.57
C ILE A 20 8.93 -6.31 4.74
N LEU A 21 8.31 -6.20 5.93
CA LEU A 21 7.00 -6.79 6.19
C LEU A 21 5.92 -6.19 5.27
N LEU A 22 5.91 -4.86 5.11
CA LEU A 22 4.99 -4.17 4.21
C LEU A 22 5.17 -4.58 2.76
N LEU A 23 6.40 -4.73 2.29
CA LEU A 23 6.70 -5.25 0.95
C LEU A 23 6.20 -6.69 0.78
N ALA A 24 6.47 -7.56 1.75
CA ALA A 24 6.04 -8.95 1.71
C ALA A 24 4.51 -9.05 1.66
N VAL A 25 3.81 -8.37 2.57
CA VAL A 25 2.34 -8.33 2.61
C VAL A 25 1.79 -7.68 1.34
N GLY A 26 2.42 -6.61 0.85
CA GLY A 26 2.04 -5.94 -0.39
C GLY A 26 2.08 -6.88 -1.60
N VAL A 27 3.17 -7.62 -1.76
CA VAL A 27 3.34 -8.61 -2.84
C VAL A 27 2.36 -9.76 -2.69
N ILE A 28 2.14 -10.28 -1.48
CA ILE A 28 1.17 -11.35 -1.22
C ILE A 28 -0.24 -10.89 -1.62
N ASN A 29 -0.65 -9.69 -1.22
CA ASN A 29 -1.97 -9.14 -1.54
C ASN A 29 -2.16 -8.92 -3.04
N ILE A 30 -1.14 -8.44 -3.75
CA ILE A 30 -1.18 -8.31 -5.21
C ILE A 30 -1.30 -9.69 -5.87
N ARG A 31 -0.54 -10.69 -5.43
CA ARG A 31 -0.62 -12.06 -5.98
C ARG A 31 -2.00 -12.67 -5.75
N SER A 32 -2.54 -12.56 -4.54
CA SER A 32 -3.88 -13.04 -4.21
C SER A 32 -4.96 -12.31 -5.02
N GLY A 33 -4.84 -11.00 -5.19
CA GLY A 33 -5.74 -10.20 -6.02
C GLY A 33 -5.70 -10.59 -7.50
N ARG A 34 -4.51 -10.88 -8.04
CA ARG A 34 -4.35 -11.39 -9.42
C ARG A 34 -5.03 -12.74 -9.60
N LYS A 35 -4.83 -13.68 -8.66
CA LYS A 35 -5.53 -14.97 -8.69
C LYS A 35 -7.05 -14.81 -8.67
N ALA A 36 -7.57 -13.88 -7.86
CA ALA A 36 -9.00 -13.58 -7.83
C ALA A 36 -9.52 -12.99 -9.16
N LEU A 37 -8.75 -12.11 -9.80
CA LEU A 37 -9.06 -11.59 -11.14
C LEU A 37 -9.11 -12.69 -12.18
N ASP A 38 -8.12 -13.58 -12.20
CA ASP A 38 -8.04 -14.65 -13.19
C ASP A 38 -9.22 -15.61 -13.05
N ARG A 39 -9.64 -15.91 -11.82
CA ARG A 39 -10.87 -16.67 -11.54
C ARG A 39 -12.12 -15.95 -12.06
N LEU A 40 -12.29 -14.67 -11.74
CA LEU A 40 -13.47 -13.91 -12.20
C LEU A 40 -13.53 -13.73 -13.72
N ARG A 41 -12.37 -13.65 -14.38
CA ARG A 41 -12.28 -13.64 -15.85
C ARG A 41 -12.65 -14.98 -16.46
N SER A 42 -12.25 -16.09 -15.83
CA SER A 42 -12.68 -17.43 -16.26
C SER A 42 -14.18 -17.64 -16.14
N GLU A 43 -14.86 -16.90 -15.25
CA GLU A 43 -16.32 -16.85 -15.11
C GLU A 43 -17.00 -15.89 -16.11
N GLY A 44 -16.26 -15.33 -17.07
CA GLY A 44 -16.79 -14.44 -18.11
C GLY A 44 -17.05 -13.00 -17.66
N ARG A 45 -16.67 -12.61 -16.43
CA ARG A 45 -16.85 -11.24 -15.94
C ARG A 45 -15.70 -10.34 -16.37
N THR A 46 -16.03 -9.16 -16.91
CA THR A 46 -15.05 -8.10 -17.20
C THR A 46 -14.63 -7.39 -15.91
N VAL A 47 -13.65 -7.93 -15.21
CA VAL A 47 -13.14 -7.37 -13.95
C VAL A 47 -11.87 -6.57 -14.20
N VAL A 48 -11.87 -5.31 -13.75
CA VAL A 48 -10.70 -4.42 -13.90
C VAL A 48 -9.83 -4.45 -12.66
N TRP A 49 -8.52 -4.56 -12.87
CA TRP A 49 -7.55 -4.79 -11.80
C TRP A 49 -7.52 -3.68 -10.73
N HIS A 50 -7.73 -2.43 -11.15
CA HIS A 50 -7.74 -1.26 -10.27
C HIS A 50 -8.99 -1.17 -9.38
N LYS A 51 -9.95 -2.10 -9.52
CA LYS A 51 -11.11 -2.25 -8.62
C LYS A 51 -10.95 -3.45 -7.67
N GLN A 52 -9.82 -4.17 -7.72
CA GLN A 52 -9.58 -5.24 -6.77
C GLN A 52 -8.97 -4.68 -5.49
N VAL A 53 -9.72 -4.78 -4.39
CA VAL A 53 -9.34 -4.33 -3.05
C VAL A 53 -7.96 -4.86 -2.64
N LEU A 54 -7.71 -6.15 -2.88
CA LEU A 54 -6.41 -6.77 -2.55
C LEU A 54 -5.24 -6.17 -3.32
N ILE A 55 -5.43 -5.80 -4.59
CA ILE A 55 -4.36 -5.17 -5.38
C ILE A 55 -4.13 -3.73 -4.91
N LEU A 56 -5.20 -2.96 -4.69
CA LEU A 56 -5.10 -1.58 -4.21
C LEU A 56 -4.43 -1.52 -2.83
N PHE A 57 -4.82 -2.41 -1.91
CA PHE A 57 -4.23 -2.50 -0.59
C PHE A 57 -2.76 -2.95 -0.65
N GLY A 58 -2.45 -3.91 -1.53
CA GLY A 58 -1.08 -4.35 -1.74
C GLY A 58 -0.16 -3.25 -2.30
N LEU A 59 -0.64 -2.47 -3.26
CA LEU A 59 0.07 -1.29 -3.78
C LEU A 59 0.27 -0.25 -2.70
N ASN A 60 -0.73 -0.01 -1.86
CA ASN A 60 -0.62 0.96 -0.77
C ASN A 60 0.45 0.54 0.26
N ASN A 61 0.56 -0.74 0.57
CA ASN A 61 1.62 -1.23 1.46
C ASN A 61 3.02 -1.04 0.87
N ILE A 62 3.18 -1.21 -0.45
CA ILE A 62 4.45 -0.91 -1.14
C ILE A 62 4.77 0.58 -1.06
N VAL A 63 3.77 1.45 -1.24
CA VAL A 63 3.92 2.91 -1.09
C VAL A 63 4.34 3.28 0.34
N PHE A 64 3.73 2.66 1.37
CA PHE A 64 4.15 2.88 2.76
C PHE A 64 5.56 2.39 3.04
N ALA A 65 5.96 1.24 2.49
CA ALA A 65 7.34 0.76 2.61
C ALA A 65 8.34 1.76 1.99
N ALA A 66 8.03 2.29 0.80
CA ALA A 66 8.83 3.32 0.16
C ALA A 66 8.90 4.61 1.00
N MET A 67 7.78 5.05 1.59
CA MET A 67 7.77 6.19 2.51
C MET A 67 8.66 5.96 3.72
N LEU A 68 8.60 4.79 4.36
CA LEU A 68 9.46 4.46 5.50
C LEU A 68 10.94 4.52 5.12
N ILE A 69 11.32 3.96 3.97
CA ILE A 69 12.69 4.02 3.46
C ILE A 69 13.13 5.47 3.24
N LEU A 70 12.28 6.31 2.64
CA LEU A 70 12.59 7.72 2.43
C LEU A 70 12.74 8.49 3.74
N ILE A 71 11.91 8.20 4.75
CA ILE A 71 12.03 8.79 6.09
C ILE A 71 13.36 8.38 6.73
N THR A 72 13.72 7.09 6.65
CA THR A 72 15.01 6.59 7.13
C THR A 72 16.19 7.28 6.41
N LEU A 73 16.11 7.46 5.09
CA LEU A 73 17.12 8.18 4.32
C LEU A 73 17.23 9.65 4.72
N LEU A 74 16.12 10.31 5.05
CA LEU A 74 16.10 11.70 5.51
C LEU A 74 16.92 11.89 6.79
N VAL A 75 16.89 10.90 7.69
CA VAL A 75 17.65 10.91 8.96
C VAL A 75 19.15 10.73 8.71
N ILE A 76 19.53 9.90 7.74
CA ILE A 76 20.93 9.52 7.48
C ILE A 76 21.64 10.55 6.60
N LEU A 77 20.96 11.14 5.63
CA LEU A 77 21.56 12.03 4.64
C LEU A 77 21.85 13.41 5.23
N ALA A 78 23.10 13.88 5.07
CA ALA A 78 23.55 15.18 5.55
C ALA A 78 23.30 16.32 4.54
N SER A 79 23.15 16.01 3.25
CA SER A 79 23.00 17.04 2.21
C SER A 79 21.62 17.71 2.26
N PRO A 80 21.54 19.03 2.50
CA PRO A 80 20.25 19.74 2.60
C PRO A 80 19.48 19.72 1.28
N GLY A 81 20.16 19.80 0.12
CA GLY A 81 19.51 19.71 -1.19
C GLY A 81 18.80 18.38 -1.40
N VAL A 82 19.44 17.27 -1.00
CA VAL A 82 18.84 15.93 -1.11
C VAL A 82 17.65 15.77 -0.15
N ARG A 83 17.72 16.37 1.05
CA ARG A 83 16.60 16.36 2.01
C ARG A 83 15.34 17.00 1.44
N TYR A 84 15.44 18.14 0.76
CA TYR A 84 14.27 18.77 0.13
C TYR A 84 13.62 17.88 -0.94
N ILE A 85 14.43 17.20 -1.76
CA ILE A 85 13.93 16.26 -2.77
C ILE A 85 13.21 15.09 -2.09
N ILE A 86 13.78 14.52 -1.03
CA ILE A 86 13.17 13.43 -0.28
C ILE A 86 11.84 13.87 0.36
N ILE A 87 11.78 15.06 0.94
CA ILE A 87 10.54 15.61 1.52
C ILE A 87 9.46 15.76 0.44
N ALA A 88 9.81 16.26 -0.75
CA ALA A 88 8.87 16.37 -1.87
C ALA A 88 8.37 15.00 -2.32
N LEU A 89 9.25 13.99 -2.40
CA LEU A 89 8.88 12.61 -2.72
C LEU A 89 7.96 11.99 -1.66
N ILE A 90 8.24 12.22 -0.37
CA ILE A 90 7.38 11.78 0.73
C ILE A 90 5.98 12.39 0.60
N ALA A 91 5.88 13.69 0.35
CA ALA A 91 4.61 14.38 0.16
C ALA A 91 3.82 13.80 -1.03
N LEU A 92 4.49 13.54 -2.16
CA LEU A 92 3.87 12.93 -3.32
C LEU A 92 3.38 11.50 -3.04
N LEU A 93 4.19 10.67 -2.39
CA LEU A 93 3.79 9.31 -2.01
C LEU A 93 2.63 9.30 -1.02
N LEU A 94 2.58 10.28 -0.09
CA LEU A 94 1.47 10.44 0.83
C LEU A 94 0.16 10.74 0.08
N LEU A 95 0.19 11.64 -0.91
CA LEU A 95 -0.97 11.90 -1.77
C LEU A 95 -1.41 10.65 -2.54
N ILE A 96 -0.46 9.90 -3.10
CA ILE A 96 -0.73 8.63 -3.80
C ILE A 96 -1.35 7.62 -2.82
N SER A 97 -0.83 7.50 -1.60
CA SER A 97 -1.36 6.59 -0.58
C SER A 97 -2.79 6.95 -0.20
N VAL A 98 -3.08 8.23 0.07
CA VAL A 98 -4.43 8.71 0.37
C VAL A 98 -5.38 8.37 -0.78
N PHE A 99 -4.97 8.62 -2.02
CA PHE A 99 -5.77 8.28 -3.19
C PHE A 99 -6.05 6.77 -3.29
N LEU A 100 -5.04 5.92 -3.07
CA LEU A 100 -5.17 4.46 -3.07
C LEU A 100 -6.12 3.98 -1.95
N VAL A 101 -6.02 4.56 -0.75
CA VAL A 101 -6.90 4.25 0.38
C VAL A 101 -8.35 4.61 0.05
N ILE A 102 -8.62 5.81 -0.49
CA ILE A 102 -9.97 6.24 -0.87
C ILE A 102 -10.55 5.28 -1.93
N ARG A 103 -9.75 4.93 -2.94
CA ARG A 103 -10.15 3.96 -3.98
C ARG A 103 -10.43 2.58 -3.37
N CYS A 104 -9.58 2.13 -2.45
CA CYS A 104 -9.74 0.86 -1.76
C CYS A 104 -11.04 0.82 -0.94
N VAL A 105 -11.32 1.85 -0.15
CA VAL A 105 -12.55 1.98 0.65
C VAL A 105 -13.78 2.01 -0.25
N THR A 106 -13.76 2.82 -1.31
CA THR A 106 -14.89 2.90 -2.25
C THR A 106 -15.17 1.54 -2.90
N SER A 107 -14.11 0.83 -3.31
CA SER A 107 -14.24 -0.48 -3.94
C SER A 107 -14.71 -1.56 -2.96
N ALA A 108 -14.26 -1.51 -1.71
CA ALA A 108 -14.73 -2.40 -0.65
C ALA A 108 -16.21 -2.17 -0.36
N LEU A 109 -16.63 -0.90 -0.23
CA LEU A 109 -18.03 -0.54 0.00
C LEU A 109 -18.94 -0.96 -1.17
N GLN A 110 -18.50 -0.80 -2.41
CA GLN A 110 -19.25 -1.29 -3.58
C GLN A 110 -19.44 -2.81 -3.54
N THR A 111 -18.36 -3.55 -3.26
CA THR A 111 -18.39 -5.02 -3.15
C THR A 111 -19.34 -5.48 -2.03
N SER A 112 -19.31 -4.81 -0.87
CA SER A 112 -20.22 -5.12 0.24
C SER A 112 -21.70 -4.84 -0.10
N ARG A 113 -21.99 -3.74 -0.81
CA ARG A 113 -23.38 -3.41 -1.20
C ARG A 113 -23.94 -4.42 -2.20
N ASP A 114 -23.14 -4.85 -3.17
CA ASP A 114 -23.55 -5.87 -4.14
C ASP A 114 -23.85 -7.21 -3.45
N LEU A 115 -23.02 -7.60 -2.47
CA LEU A 115 -23.23 -8.83 -1.70
C LEU A 115 -24.55 -8.79 -0.90
N THR A 116 -24.83 -7.69 -0.20
CA THR A 116 -26.08 -7.51 0.55
C THR A 116 -27.31 -7.53 -0.36
N SER A 117 -27.22 -6.91 -1.54
CA SER A 117 -28.34 -6.90 -2.51
C SER A 117 -28.63 -8.28 -3.10
N THR A 118 -27.59 -9.11 -3.29
CA THR A 118 -27.72 -10.46 -3.84
C THR A 118 -28.33 -11.42 -2.82
N LEU A 119 -27.91 -11.33 -1.54
CA LEU A 119 -28.49 -12.12 -0.46
C LEU A 119 -29.98 -11.83 -0.25
N ARG A 120 -30.38 -10.55 -0.33
CA ARG A 120 -31.79 -10.16 -0.21
C ARG A 120 -32.67 -10.76 -1.30
N LYS A 121 -32.22 -10.76 -2.55
CA LYS A 121 -32.95 -11.38 -3.68
C LYS A 121 -33.04 -12.90 -3.61
N SER A 122 -32.15 -13.56 -2.88
CA SER A 122 -32.20 -15.01 -2.69
C SER A 122 -33.17 -15.43 -1.57
N GLN A 123 -33.69 -14.48 -0.79
CA GLN A 123 -34.65 -14.71 0.30
C GLN A 123 -36.09 -14.32 -0.08
N GLU A 124 -36.30 -13.73 -1.26
CA GLU A 124 -37.61 -13.47 -1.88
C GLU A 124 -37.91 -14.57 -2.90
#